data_AF-A0A3B1B9J4-F1
#
_entry.id   AF-A0A3B1B9J4-F1
#
_cell.length_a   1.000
_cell.length_b   1.000
_cell.length_c   1.000
_cell.angle_alpha   90.00
_cell.angle_beta   90.00
_cell.angle_gamma   90.00
#
_symmetry.space_group_name_H-M   'P 1'
#
loop_
_entity.id
_entity.type
_entity.pdbx_description
1 polymer ?
#
loop_
_entity_poly.entity_id
_entity_poly.type
_entity_poly.pdbx_seq_one_letter_code
_entity_poly.pdbx_strand_id
1 'polypeptide(L)'
;MEDSSGSVQQAHMNTTDTIIQAAKLKQEKSLKGGAIIAVAALLIAVAVYGFYQYAGKSPSESVSSAATAHQTSNPNPAANKASVVDTAEQREAFKNALGKFEQDIQPILDAPGLINWSRKRVAAINLLKEQAVIEFAKGLYLSATATLEEVEADTLALKVQWNAEFQKNYVKAQQAFESDDDSRATLSLNKALNLKPDNREALALQARLEVLPEVIRLQQQHKIAVIENNPEKQLAILRDIVALDPQRPVASASIQRLEKQLAEGAYSRLVNKALEGIEYSDPSSAAAAIAKASKIKPNSPELAMLNQQLNALQSEHALARSHVQAKKLKAQDDWQGVRTSMQRADAQPDSNKTTQQYLDAADKITALQKRADAYLTNHERLKDANIRHGAKSLVRESVPHLAESDSLSKKVFQLSKLLDRAATLITVRVISDGKTDIAVLGEGIVGEVFQKDIKLSPGRYILEGKRRGYRNKQIILNVDSEQPLMEATLVCDERIR
;
A
#
# COMPACT_ATOMS: atom_id res chain seq x y z
N MET A 1 29.97 39.64 11.47
CA MET A 1 29.38 38.63 12.37
C MET A 1 28.74 37.60 11.48
N GLU A 2 29.61 36.74 10.98
CA GLU A 2 29.31 35.57 10.17
C GLU A 2 28.81 34.42 11.06
N ASP A 3 28.19 33.45 10.38
CA ASP A 3 28.27 32.02 10.63
C ASP A 3 27.24 31.35 11.57
N SER A 4 26.13 30.88 10.99
CA SER A 4 25.40 29.68 11.48
C SER A 4 24.41 29.09 10.47
N SER A 5 24.76 29.06 9.18
CA SER A 5 23.88 28.50 8.12
C SER A 5 24.53 27.39 7.28
N GLY A 6 25.70 26.89 7.69
CA GLY A 6 26.43 25.82 6.99
C GLY A 6 26.18 24.38 7.47
N SER A 7 25.62 24.17 8.67
CA SER A 7 25.68 22.83 9.32
C SER A 7 24.48 21.91 9.03
N VAL A 8 23.33 22.42 8.61
CA VAL A 8 22.12 21.60 8.40
C VAL A 8 22.03 21.03 6.98
N GLN A 9 22.69 21.66 6.00
CA GLN A 9 22.67 21.22 4.60
C GLN A 9 23.75 20.16 4.29
N GLN A 10 24.81 20.07 5.09
CA GLN A 10 25.84 19.01 4.99
C GLN A 10 25.42 17.69 5.66
N ALA A 11 24.47 17.72 6.62
CA ALA A 11 24.00 16.50 7.29
C ALA A 11 23.06 15.65 6.41
N HIS A 12 22.28 16.29 5.52
CA HIS A 12 21.36 15.59 4.61
C HIS A 12 22.02 15.03 3.33
N MET A 13 23.17 15.56 2.90
CA MET A 13 23.93 14.97 1.78
C MET A 13 24.76 13.75 2.18
N ASN A 14 25.25 13.69 3.43
CA ASN A 14 26.11 12.58 3.89
C ASN A 14 25.36 11.24 4.08
N THR A 15 24.04 11.29 4.26
CA THR A 15 23.21 10.09 4.47
C THR A 15 22.84 9.40 3.14
N THR A 16 22.80 10.16 2.04
CA THR A 16 22.48 9.62 0.71
C THR A 16 23.69 8.94 0.07
N ASP A 17 24.89 9.49 0.26
CA ASP A 17 26.14 8.91 -0.26
C ASP A 17 26.55 7.63 0.48
N THR A 18 26.25 7.53 1.78
CA THR A 18 26.51 6.31 2.58
C THR A 18 25.61 5.14 2.18
N ILE A 19 24.37 5.40 1.76
CA ILE A 19 23.45 4.37 1.24
C ILE A 19 23.87 3.90 -0.16
N ILE A 20 24.38 4.80 -1.01
CA ILE A 20 24.87 4.48 -2.36
C ILE A 20 26.20 3.69 -2.30
N GLN A 21 27.09 3.98 -1.33
CA GLN A 21 28.31 3.19 -1.12
C GLN A 21 28.03 1.81 -0.50
N ALA A 22 27.06 1.68 0.39
CA ALA A 22 26.65 0.39 0.95
C ALA A 22 26.01 -0.54 -0.11
N ALA A 23 25.33 0.02 -1.12
CA ALA A 23 24.77 -0.73 -2.25
C ALA A 23 25.87 -1.25 -3.20
N LYS A 24 26.95 -0.48 -3.43
CA LYS A 24 28.08 -0.91 -4.27
C LYS A 24 28.92 -2.02 -3.64
N LEU A 25 29.14 -1.99 -2.32
CA LEU A 25 29.91 -3.03 -1.60
C LEU A 25 29.18 -4.39 -1.50
N LYS A 26 27.85 -4.39 -1.61
CA LYS A 26 27.04 -5.62 -1.67
C LYS A 26 27.05 -6.28 -3.06
N GLN A 27 27.34 -5.51 -4.11
CA GLN A 27 27.42 -5.99 -5.49
C GLN A 27 28.78 -6.67 -5.77
N GLU A 28 29.88 -6.16 -5.22
CA GLU A 28 31.23 -6.77 -5.38
C GLU A 28 31.43 -8.09 -4.62
N LYS A 29 30.75 -8.31 -3.48
CA LYS A 29 30.82 -9.58 -2.74
C LYS A 29 30.07 -10.74 -3.42
N SER A 30 29.22 -10.47 -4.41
CA SER A 30 28.53 -11.52 -5.18
C SER A 30 29.34 -12.08 -6.35
N LEU A 31 30.31 -11.32 -6.88
CA LEU A 31 31.15 -11.78 -8.00
C LEU A 31 32.28 -12.73 -7.59
N LYS A 32 32.77 -12.67 -6.34
CA LYS A 32 33.87 -13.54 -5.88
C LYS A 32 33.40 -14.91 -5.36
N GLY A 33 32.10 -15.07 -5.06
CA GLY A 33 31.51 -16.37 -4.68
C GLY A 33 31.19 -17.28 -5.87
N GLY A 34 30.93 -16.71 -7.06
CA GLY A 34 30.60 -17.47 -8.28
C GLY A 34 31.81 -18.13 -8.96
N ALA A 35 33.01 -17.56 -8.81
CA ALA A 35 34.22 -18.08 -9.45
C ALA A 35 34.73 -19.40 -8.81
N ILE A 36 34.47 -19.61 -7.51
CA ILE A 36 34.92 -20.84 -6.80
C ILE A 36 34.01 -22.03 -7.13
N ILE A 37 32.71 -21.80 -7.38
CA ILE A 37 31.75 -22.84 -7.76
C ILE A 37 31.96 -23.30 -9.21
N ALA A 38 32.37 -22.40 -10.11
CA ALA A 38 32.67 -22.74 -11.50
C ALA A 38 33.92 -23.61 -11.66
N VAL A 39 34.96 -23.42 -10.83
CA VAL A 39 36.19 -24.24 -10.87
C VAL A 39 35.95 -25.65 -10.30
N ALA A 40 35.11 -25.79 -9.27
CA ALA A 40 34.74 -27.10 -8.72
C ALA A 40 33.88 -27.94 -9.70
N ALA A 41 32.96 -27.30 -10.44
CA ALA A 41 32.16 -27.97 -11.46
C ALA A 41 32.99 -28.44 -12.67
N LEU A 42 34.04 -27.71 -13.04
CA LEU A 42 34.92 -28.04 -14.16
C LEU A 42 35.88 -29.19 -13.82
N LEU A 43 36.31 -29.33 -12.57
CA LEU A 43 37.11 -30.48 -12.12
C LEU A 43 36.29 -31.78 -12.04
N ILE A 44 34.99 -31.70 -11.71
CA ILE A 44 34.10 -32.88 -11.69
C ILE A 44 33.77 -33.34 -13.11
N ALA A 45 33.60 -32.42 -14.07
CA ALA A 45 33.36 -32.76 -15.47
C ALA A 45 34.57 -33.46 -16.13
N VAL A 46 35.80 -33.08 -15.78
CA VAL A 46 37.03 -33.72 -16.28
C VAL A 46 37.22 -35.13 -15.69
N ALA A 47 36.85 -35.35 -14.42
CA ALA A 47 36.90 -36.67 -13.80
C ALA A 47 35.87 -37.65 -14.40
N VAL A 48 34.66 -37.17 -14.73
CA VAL A 48 33.61 -37.99 -15.37
C VAL A 48 33.97 -38.31 -16.83
N TYR A 49 34.58 -37.39 -17.56
CA TYR A 49 35.04 -37.63 -18.93
C TYR A 49 36.24 -38.60 -19.00
N GLY A 50 37.16 -38.54 -18.03
CA GLY A 50 38.28 -39.48 -17.91
C GLY A 50 37.85 -40.91 -17.58
N PHE A 51 36.82 -41.07 -16.75
CA PHE A 51 36.27 -42.39 -16.42
C PHE A 51 35.56 -43.05 -17.62
N TYR A 52 34.90 -42.27 -18.46
CA TYR A 52 34.21 -42.77 -19.65
C TYR A 52 35.15 -43.23 -20.77
N GLN A 53 36.37 -42.69 -20.84
CA GLN A 53 37.37 -43.09 -21.83
C GLN A 53 38.20 -44.33 -21.41
N TYR A 54 38.11 -44.77 -20.15
CA TYR A 54 38.93 -45.87 -19.62
C TYR A 54 38.16 -47.18 -19.41
N ALA A 55 36.82 -47.16 -19.44
CA ALA A 55 35.99 -48.36 -19.23
C ALA A 55 35.67 -49.16 -20.52
N GLY A 56 36.19 -48.74 -21.67
CA GLY A 56 35.93 -49.37 -22.97
C GLY A 56 37.16 -50.00 -23.58
N LYS A 57 37.76 -51.01 -22.93
CA LYS A 57 38.72 -51.95 -23.55
C LYS A 57 38.90 -53.18 -22.66
N SER A 58 38.21 -54.26 -23.01
CA SER A 58 38.66 -55.61 -22.66
C SER A 58 38.95 -56.38 -23.96
N PRO A 59 39.93 -57.29 -23.93
CA PRO A 59 40.67 -57.69 -25.13
C PRO A 59 40.00 -58.86 -25.85
N SER A 60 40.10 -58.84 -27.17
CA SER A 60 39.84 -59.98 -28.05
C SER A 60 40.87 -61.08 -27.84
N GLU A 61 40.37 -62.31 -27.79
CA GLU A 61 41.12 -63.56 -27.79
C GLU A 61 42.12 -63.66 -28.96
N SER A 62 43.26 -64.28 -28.69
CA SER A 62 44.04 -65.00 -29.69
C SER A 62 44.58 -66.28 -29.07
N VAL A 63 44.09 -67.42 -29.56
CA VAL A 63 44.72 -68.72 -29.32
C VAL A 63 44.92 -69.39 -30.67
N SER A 64 46.17 -69.60 -31.03
CA SER A 64 46.59 -70.56 -32.05
C SER A 64 47.88 -71.25 -31.60
N SER A 65 47.77 -72.58 -31.49
CA SER A 65 48.76 -73.63 -31.72
C SER A 65 50.06 -73.69 -30.89
N ALA A 66 50.27 -74.80 -30.15
CA ALA A 66 50.95 -76.01 -30.65
C ALA A 66 51.60 -76.87 -29.54
N ALA A 67 51.50 -78.20 -29.74
CA ALA A 67 52.49 -79.26 -29.44
C ALA A 67 52.63 -79.92 -28.03
N THR A 68 52.07 -81.13 -27.95
CA THR A 68 52.70 -82.45 -27.64
C THR A 68 53.38 -82.71 -26.28
N ALA A 69 52.86 -83.67 -25.48
CA ALA A 69 53.43 -85.02 -25.32
C ALA A 69 52.82 -85.89 -24.18
N HIS A 70 52.57 -87.16 -24.54
CA HIS A 70 52.58 -88.44 -23.78
C HIS A 70 51.59 -88.74 -22.64
N GLN A 71 50.72 -89.75 -22.87
CA GLN A 71 50.74 -91.14 -22.31
C GLN A 71 50.01 -91.22 -20.96
N THR A 72 49.18 -92.19 -20.58
CA THR A 72 48.76 -93.51 -21.11
C THR A 72 47.57 -93.99 -20.27
N SER A 73 46.91 -95.02 -20.80
CA SER A 73 46.18 -96.10 -20.10
C SER A 73 44.65 -96.08 -20.13
N ASN A 74 44.16 -97.27 -20.50
CA ASN A 74 42.84 -97.67 -20.95
C ASN A 74 42.12 -98.42 -19.77
N PRO A 75 40.98 -99.12 -19.96
CA PRO A 75 39.62 -98.71 -19.63
C PRO A 75 38.98 -99.57 -18.49
N ASN A 76 37.71 -99.29 -18.15
CA ASN A 76 36.55 -100.19 -17.89
C ASN A 76 35.57 -99.64 -16.81
N PRO A 77 34.28 -100.07 -16.73
CA PRO A 77 33.15 -99.18 -16.55
C PRO A 77 32.39 -99.51 -15.25
N ALA A 78 31.47 -98.65 -14.83
CA ALA A 78 30.23 -99.00 -14.14
C ALA A 78 29.58 -97.74 -13.57
N ALA A 79 28.34 -97.49 -13.97
CA ALA A 79 27.18 -97.62 -13.09
C ALA A 79 26.11 -96.60 -13.52
N ASN A 80 25.23 -97.08 -14.38
CA ASN A 80 24.04 -96.40 -14.85
C ASN A 80 22.95 -96.48 -13.76
N LYS A 81 22.68 -95.36 -13.08
CA LYS A 81 21.48 -95.12 -12.24
C LYS A 81 21.17 -93.61 -12.19
N ALA A 82 20.86 -93.00 -13.34
CA ALA A 82 20.25 -91.67 -13.41
C ALA A 82 19.64 -91.48 -14.80
N SER A 83 18.35 -91.76 -14.99
CA SER A 83 17.71 -91.48 -16.29
C SER A 83 16.18 -91.39 -16.32
N VAL A 84 15.48 -91.35 -15.18
CA VAL A 84 14.00 -91.17 -15.18
C VAL A 84 13.53 -89.96 -14.36
N VAL A 85 14.27 -89.56 -13.31
CA VAL A 85 13.93 -88.36 -12.50
C VAL A 85 14.31 -87.06 -13.24
N ASP A 86 15.42 -87.06 -13.97
CA ASP A 86 15.99 -85.89 -14.65
C ASP A 86 15.09 -85.36 -15.78
N THR A 87 14.36 -86.26 -16.45
CA THR A 87 13.57 -85.91 -17.65
C THR A 87 12.24 -85.21 -17.33
N ALA A 88 11.61 -85.55 -16.20
CA ALA A 88 10.35 -84.92 -15.76
C ALA A 88 10.58 -83.50 -15.24
N GLU A 89 11.67 -83.31 -14.48
CA GLU A 89 12.08 -82.01 -13.95
C GLU A 89 12.49 -81.05 -15.07
N GLN A 90 13.31 -81.51 -16.03
CA GLN A 90 13.67 -80.73 -17.22
C GLN A 90 12.44 -80.33 -18.08
N ARG A 91 11.44 -81.22 -18.18
CA ARG A 91 10.20 -80.94 -18.89
C ARG A 91 9.39 -79.83 -18.22
N GLU A 92 9.26 -79.86 -16.89
CA GLU A 92 8.56 -78.80 -16.15
C GLU A 92 9.35 -77.49 -16.15
N ALA A 93 10.69 -77.55 -16.10
CA ALA A 93 11.55 -76.37 -16.23
C ALA A 93 11.32 -75.64 -17.55
N PHE A 94 11.30 -76.37 -18.68
CA PHE A 94 10.98 -75.78 -19.98
C PHE A 94 9.59 -75.14 -20.01
N LYS A 95 8.55 -75.82 -19.51
CA LYS A 95 7.19 -75.27 -19.49
C LYS A 95 7.10 -73.97 -18.67
N ASN A 96 7.79 -73.92 -17.53
CA ASN A 96 7.86 -72.73 -16.70
C ASN A 96 8.60 -71.59 -17.41
N ALA A 97 9.72 -71.90 -18.07
CA ALA A 97 10.46 -70.92 -18.88
C ALA A 97 9.61 -70.39 -20.04
N LEU A 98 8.90 -71.27 -20.74
CA LEU A 98 7.99 -70.88 -21.82
C LEU A 98 6.83 -70.02 -21.30
N GLY A 99 6.24 -70.36 -20.15
CA GLY A 99 5.20 -69.55 -19.52
C GLY A 99 5.68 -68.13 -19.20
N LYS A 100 6.88 -68.00 -18.61
CA LYS A 100 7.52 -66.69 -18.36
C LYS A 100 7.82 -65.95 -19.66
N PHE A 101 8.31 -66.66 -20.68
CA PHE A 101 8.60 -66.08 -21.98
C PHE A 101 7.34 -65.48 -22.63
N GLU A 102 6.23 -66.22 -22.66
CA GLU A 102 4.98 -65.73 -23.25
C GLU A 102 4.42 -64.53 -22.47
N GLN A 103 4.65 -64.48 -21.16
CA GLN A 103 4.19 -63.37 -20.32
C GLN A 103 5.06 -62.11 -20.47
N ASP A 104 6.39 -62.25 -20.45
CA ASP A 104 7.32 -61.14 -20.27
C ASP A 104 8.07 -60.76 -21.55
N ILE A 105 8.29 -61.73 -22.45
CA ILE A 105 9.14 -61.59 -23.64
C ILE A 105 8.33 -61.47 -24.93
N GLN A 106 7.33 -62.31 -25.13
CA GLN A 106 6.49 -62.29 -26.34
C GLN A 106 5.86 -60.91 -26.62
N PRO A 107 5.33 -60.15 -25.63
CA PRO A 107 4.79 -58.82 -25.89
C PRO A 107 5.80 -57.82 -26.49
N ILE A 108 7.10 -58.03 -26.27
CA ILE A 108 8.16 -57.21 -26.87
C ILE A 108 8.28 -57.52 -28.36
N LEU A 109 8.28 -58.81 -28.73
CA LEU A 109 8.37 -59.26 -30.12
C LEU A 109 7.12 -58.90 -30.94
N ASP A 110 5.97 -58.84 -30.27
CA ASP A 110 4.69 -58.45 -30.88
C ASP A 110 4.53 -56.93 -31.03
N ALA A 111 5.43 -56.13 -30.45
CA ALA A 111 5.35 -54.67 -30.52
C ALA A 111 5.46 -54.18 -31.97
N PRO A 112 4.43 -53.50 -32.53
CA PRO A 112 4.44 -53.09 -33.93
C PRO A 112 5.63 -52.21 -34.31
N GLY A 113 6.04 -51.32 -33.40
CA GLY A 113 7.20 -50.46 -33.58
C GLY A 113 8.52 -51.23 -33.70
N LEU A 114 8.67 -52.33 -32.97
CA LEU A 114 9.85 -53.19 -33.07
C LEU A 114 9.85 -53.99 -34.37
N ILE A 115 8.70 -54.57 -34.74
CA ILE A 115 8.51 -55.33 -35.99
C ILE A 115 8.82 -54.45 -37.21
N ASN A 116 8.32 -53.21 -37.22
CA ASN A 116 8.54 -52.29 -38.33
C ASN A 116 10.01 -51.85 -38.44
N TRP A 117 10.68 -51.65 -37.31
CA TRP A 117 12.08 -51.24 -37.27
C TRP A 117 13.06 -52.36 -37.62
N SER A 118 12.82 -53.58 -37.14
CA SER A 118 13.77 -54.71 -37.25
C SER A 118 13.10 -56.02 -37.68
N ARG A 119 12.25 -55.96 -38.71
CA ARG A 119 11.45 -57.10 -39.23
C ARG A 119 12.25 -58.39 -39.39
N LYS A 120 13.44 -58.31 -40.00
CA LYS A 120 14.29 -59.49 -40.25
C LYS A 120 14.78 -60.14 -38.95
N ARG A 121 15.12 -59.33 -37.95
CA ARG A 121 15.66 -59.84 -36.68
C ARG A 121 14.56 -60.43 -35.81
N VAL A 122 13.38 -59.80 -35.77
CA VAL A 122 12.20 -60.36 -35.12
C VAL A 122 11.80 -61.70 -35.76
N ALA A 123 11.80 -61.79 -37.08
CA ALA A 123 11.52 -63.05 -37.78
C ALA A 123 12.53 -64.17 -37.45
N ALA A 124 13.82 -63.84 -37.35
CA ALA A 124 14.86 -64.81 -36.98
C ALA A 124 14.69 -65.31 -35.53
N ILE A 125 14.38 -64.41 -34.59
CA ILE A 125 14.11 -64.77 -33.19
C ILE A 125 12.87 -65.67 -33.09
N ASN A 126 11.79 -65.37 -33.82
CA ASN A 126 10.59 -66.20 -33.85
C ASN A 126 10.87 -67.61 -34.42
N LEU A 127 11.72 -67.72 -35.43
CA LEU A 127 12.13 -69.03 -35.96
C LEU A 127 12.92 -69.84 -34.92
N LEU A 128 13.79 -69.18 -34.14
CA LEU A 128 14.53 -69.83 -33.05
C LEU A 128 13.59 -70.28 -31.91
N LYS A 129 12.53 -69.50 -31.62
CA LYS A 129 11.46 -69.91 -30.71
C LYS A 129 10.74 -71.16 -31.22
N GLU A 130 10.37 -71.22 -32.49
CA GLU A 130 9.76 -72.41 -33.10
C GLU A 130 10.68 -73.64 -32.98
N GLN A 131 12.00 -73.46 -33.17
CA GLN A 131 12.99 -74.50 -32.99
C GLN A 131 13.03 -75.04 -31.54
N ALA A 132 12.97 -74.17 -30.53
CA ALA A 132 12.88 -74.59 -29.13
C ALA A 132 11.64 -75.47 -28.86
N VAL A 133 10.49 -75.12 -29.45
CA VAL A 133 9.25 -75.91 -29.34
C VAL A 133 9.38 -77.27 -30.04
N ILE A 134 10.05 -77.33 -31.20
CA ILE A 134 10.33 -78.58 -31.92
C ILE A 134 11.27 -79.48 -31.11
N GLU A 135 12.31 -78.93 -30.47
CA GLU A 135 13.22 -79.67 -29.59
C GLU A 135 12.49 -80.25 -28.39
N PHE A 136 11.59 -79.47 -27.77
CA PHE A 136 10.74 -79.94 -26.69
C PHE A 136 9.85 -81.10 -27.14
N ALA A 137 9.22 -81.00 -28.32
CA ALA A 137 8.37 -82.05 -28.88
C ALA A 137 9.14 -83.36 -29.18
N LYS A 138 10.45 -83.28 -29.46
CA LYS A 138 11.35 -84.43 -29.65
C LYS A 138 11.89 -85.02 -28.33
N GLY A 139 11.53 -84.44 -27.18
CA GLY A 139 12.01 -84.86 -25.87
C GLY A 139 13.41 -84.34 -25.50
N LEU A 140 13.94 -83.37 -26.26
CA LEU A 140 15.25 -82.77 -26.02
C LEU A 140 15.13 -81.57 -25.05
N TYR A 141 14.68 -81.82 -23.81
CA TYR A 141 14.26 -80.77 -22.88
C TYR A 141 15.37 -79.78 -22.49
N LEU A 142 16.60 -80.24 -22.27
CA LEU A 142 17.74 -79.37 -21.98
C LEU A 142 18.08 -78.46 -23.17
N SER A 143 18.11 -79.02 -24.39
CA SER A 143 18.33 -78.25 -25.62
C SER A 143 17.24 -77.21 -25.81
N ALA A 144 15.96 -77.63 -25.68
CA ALA A 144 14.82 -76.74 -25.83
C ALA A 144 14.88 -75.56 -24.84
N THR A 145 15.29 -75.81 -23.60
CA THR A 145 15.45 -74.78 -22.57
C THR A 145 16.59 -73.82 -22.92
N ALA A 146 17.75 -74.34 -23.32
CA ALA A 146 18.89 -73.50 -23.74
C ALA A 146 18.56 -72.65 -24.99
N THR A 147 17.87 -73.23 -25.97
CA THR A 147 17.39 -72.49 -27.17
C THR A 147 16.41 -71.39 -26.77
N LEU A 148 15.49 -71.65 -25.82
CA LEU A 148 14.56 -70.63 -25.33
C LEU A 148 15.28 -69.51 -24.54
N GLU A 149 16.29 -69.84 -23.75
CA GLU A 149 17.15 -68.86 -23.07
C GLU A 149 17.92 -67.98 -24.08
N GLU A 150 18.35 -68.54 -25.21
CA GLU A 150 18.96 -67.78 -26.31
C GLU A 150 17.95 -66.81 -26.96
N VAL A 151 16.72 -67.26 -27.22
CA VAL A 151 15.63 -66.40 -27.74
C VAL A 151 15.36 -65.23 -26.79
N GLU A 152 15.31 -65.50 -25.48
CA GLU A 152 15.16 -64.46 -24.47
C GLU A 152 16.33 -63.45 -24.51
N ALA A 153 17.57 -63.93 -24.50
CA ALA A 153 18.76 -63.08 -24.55
C ALA A 153 18.80 -62.20 -25.81
N ASP A 154 18.50 -62.77 -26.97
CA ASP A 154 18.44 -62.04 -28.24
C ASP A 154 17.30 -61.01 -28.28
N THR A 155 16.14 -61.36 -27.73
CA THR A 155 15.01 -60.42 -27.62
C THR A 155 15.35 -59.25 -26.72
N LEU A 156 15.99 -59.51 -25.57
CA LEU A 156 16.40 -58.45 -24.63
C LEU A 156 17.50 -57.57 -25.24
N ALA A 157 18.48 -58.16 -25.92
CA ALA A 157 19.50 -57.40 -26.65
C ALA A 157 18.87 -56.52 -27.75
N LEU A 158 17.88 -57.04 -28.48
CA LEU A 158 17.15 -56.28 -29.49
C LEU A 158 16.32 -55.14 -28.87
N LYS A 159 15.66 -55.38 -27.73
CA LYS A 159 14.93 -54.36 -26.97
C LYS A 159 15.84 -53.22 -26.52
N VAL A 160 17.06 -53.52 -26.07
CA VAL A 160 18.05 -52.51 -25.69
C VAL A 160 18.40 -51.62 -26.89
N GLN A 161 18.66 -52.20 -28.06
CA GLN A 161 18.97 -51.44 -29.27
C GLN A 161 17.78 -50.58 -29.73
N TRP A 162 16.56 -51.12 -29.67
CA TRP A 162 15.34 -50.39 -30.00
C TRP A 162 15.10 -49.20 -29.07
N ASN A 163 15.30 -49.39 -27.76
CA ASN A 163 15.23 -48.31 -26.77
C ASN A 163 16.30 -47.24 -27.03
N ALA A 164 17.52 -47.64 -27.38
CA ALA A 164 18.60 -46.71 -27.68
C ALA A 164 18.29 -45.87 -28.93
N GLU A 165 17.74 -46.46 -30.00
CA GLU A 165 17.38 -45.72 -31.21
C GLU A 165 16.19 -44.78 -30.96
N PHE A 166 15.20 -45.18 -30.13
CA PHE A 166 14.15 -44.27 -29.68
C PHE A 166 14.74 -43.06 -28.95
N GLN A 167 15.56 -43.29 -27.92
CA GLN A 167 16.13 -42.22 -27.10
C GLN A 167 17.00 -41.27 -27.92
N LYS A 168 17.80 -41.80 -28.85
CA LYS A 168 18.61 -41.00 -29.78
C LYS A 168 17.77 -40.06 -30.64
N ASN A 169 16.64 -40.51 -31.17
CA ASN A 169 15.76 -39.67 -31.98
C ASN A 169 14.95 -38.69 -31.11
N TYR A 170 14.51 -39.12 -29.93
CA TYR A 170 13.80 -38.27 -28.97
C TYR A 170 14.66 -37.10 -28.47
N VAL A 171 15.91 -37.36 -28.07
CA VAL A 171 16.85 -36.30 -27.65
C VAL A 171 17.15 -35.32 -28.78
N LYS A 172 17.29 -35.81 -30.02
CA LYS A 172 17.44 -34.92 -31.20
C LYS A 172 16.21 -34.03 -31.39
N ALA A 173 15.02 -34.56 -31.16
CA ALA A 173 13.78 -33.79 -31.23
C ALA A 173 13.72 -32.72 -30.14
N GLN A 174 14.09 -33.06 -28.91
CA GLN A 174 14.15 -32.11 -27.80
C GLN A 174 15.14 -30.97 -28.08
N GLN A 175 16.36 -31.28 -28.52
CA GLN A 175 17.38 -30.28 -28.85
C GLN A 175 16.93 -29.35 -29.99
N ALA A 176 16.29 -29.90 -31.01
CA ALA A 176 15.75 -29.10 -32.11
C ALA A 176 14.57 -28.22 -31.65
N PHE A 177 13.69 -28.74 -30.79
CA PHE A 177 12.59 -27.98 -30.20
C PHE A 177 13.10 -26.83 -29.32
N GLU A 178 14.12 -27.06 -28.49
CA GLU A 178 14.75 -26.03 -27.64
C GLU A 178 15.45 -24.93 -28.45
N SER A 179 15.87 -25.24 -29.68
CA SER A 179 16.44 -24.27 -30.61
C SER A 179 15.42 -23.66 -31.56
N ASP A 180 14.12 -23.88 -31.31
CA ASP A 180 13.00 -23.44 -32.14
C ASP A 180 13.13 -23.88 -33.62
N ASP A 181 13.77 -25.02 -33.88
CA ASP A 181 13.89 -25.64 -35.21
C ASP A 181 12.77 -26.67 -35.43
N ASP A 182 11.62 -26.16 -35.84
CA ASP A 182 10.39 -26.94 -36.06
C ASP A 182 10.60 -28.12 -37.04
N SER A 183 11.31 -27.89 -38.13
CA SER A 183 11.55 -28.90 -39.17
C SER A 183 12.36 -30.09 -38.64
N ARG A 184 13.49 -29.82 -37.96
CA ARG A 184 14.34 -30.90 -37.40
C ARG A 184 13.67 -31.58 -36.21
N ALA A 185 12.93 -30.83 -35.39
CA ALA A 185 12.24 -31.36 -34.24
C ALA A 185 11.13 -32.32 -34.66
N THR A 186 10.27 -31.88 -35.59
CA THR A 186 9.19 -32.71 -36.15
C THR A 186 9.73 -33.97 -36.82
N LEU A 187 10.76 -33.85 -37.66
CA LEU A 187 11.37 -35.03 -38.31
C LEU A 187 11.92 -36.04 -37.30
N SER A 188 12.64 -35.56 -36.28
CA SER A 188 13.26 -36.43 -35.27
C SER A 188 12.21 -37.06 -34.35
N LEU A 189 11.16 -36.31 -33.99
CA LEU A 189 10.09 -36.83 -33.16
C LEU A 189 9.27 -37.89 -33.91
N ASN A 190 8.95 -37.67 -35.19
CA ASN A 190 8.27 -38.67 -36.00
C ASN A 190 9.07 -39.97 -36.08
N LYS A 191 10.40 -39.91 -36.16
CA LYS A 191 11.27 -41.11 -36.08
C LYS A 191 11.15 -41.80 -34.72
N ALA A 192 11.10 -41.05 -33.61
CA ALA A 192 10.93 -41.62 -32.28
C ALA A 192 9.52 -42.25 -32.10
N LEU A 193 8.45 -41.56 -32.51
CA LEU A 193 7.07 -42.05 -32.41
C LEU A 193 6.81 -43.26 -33.34
N ASN A 194 7.47 -43.33 -34.49
CA ASN A 194 7.43 -44.54 -35.33
C ASN A 194 8.02 -45.77 -34.62
N LEU A 195 8.99 -45.57 -33.72
CA LEU A 195 9.53 -46.64 -32.89
C LEU A 195 8.63 -46.94 -31.71
N LYS A 196 8.10 -45.93 -31.02
CA LYS A 196 7.24 -46.08 -29.84
C LYS A 196 6.06 -45.09 -29.88
N PRO A 197 4.93 -45.47 -30.51
CA PRO A 197 3.79 -44.56 -30.72
C PRO A 197 3.15 -44.08 -29.42
N ASP A 198 3.13 -44.94 -28.38
CA ASP A 198 2.43 -44.66 -27.13
C ASP A 198 3.34 -44.04 -26.04
N ASN A 199 4.55 -43.60 -26.41
CA ASN A 199 5.45 -42.99 -25.46
C ASN A 199 4.92 -41.62 -25.00
N ARG A 200 4.55 -41.51 -23.72
CA ARG A 200 3.94 -40.31 -23.13
C ARG A 200 4.78 -39.04 -23.29
N GLU A 201 6.09 -39.13 -23.15
CA GLU A 201 6.99 -37.97 -23.25
C GLU A 201 7.13 -37.47 -24.69
N ALA A 202 7.16 -38.40 -25.66
CA ALA A 202 7.16 -38.09 -27.08
C ALA A 202 5.83 -37.48 -27.53
N LEU A 203 4.70 -38.02 -27.07
CA LEU A 203 3.37 -37.44 -27.34
C LEU A 203 3.20 -36.06 -26.70
N ALA A 204 3.73 -35.86 -25.49
CA ALA A 204 3.74 -34.53 -24.85
C ALA A 204 4.58 -33.51 -25.66
N LEU A 205 5.74 -33.92 -26.19
CA LEU A 205 6.54 -33.08 -27.06
C LEU A 205 5.84 -32.83 -28.41
N GLN A 206 5.07 -33.80 -28.92
CA GLN A 206 4.30 -33.66 -30.16
C GLN A 206 3.26 -32.53 -30.04
N ALA A 207 2.46 -32.54 -28.97
CA ALA A 207 1.47 -31.50 -28.73
C ALA A 207 2.10 -30.10 -28.62
N ARG A 208 3.33 -30.00 -28.08
CA ARG A 208 4.07 -28.74 -28.01
C ARG A 208 4.66 -28.32 -29.35
N LEU A 209 5.06 -29.28 -30.20
CA LEU A 209 5.52 -29.02 -31.57
C LEU A 209 4.40 -28.52 -32.47
N GLU A 210 3.18 -29.02 -32.30
CA GLU A 210 2.01 -28.58 -33.08
C GLU A 210 1.77 -27.06 -32.99
N VAL A 211 2.06 -26.45 -31.83
CA VAL A 211 1.91 -25.01 -31.61
C VAL A 211 3.21 -24.22 -31.83
N LEU A 212 4.35 -24.89 -32.05
CA LEU A 212 5.67 -24.25 -32.15
C LEU A 212 5.75 -23.21 -33.28
N PRO A 213 5.23 -23.43 -34.51
CA PRO A 213 5.30 -22.43 -35.58
C PRO A 213 4.66 -21.09 -35.19
N GLU A 214 3.53 -21.14 -34.50
CA GLU A 214 2.84 -19.95 -34.02
C GLU A 214 3.59 -19.27 -32.87
N VAL A 215 4.18 -20.06 -31.96
CA VAL A 215 5.06 -19.53 -30.92
C VAL A 215 6.26 -18.80 -31.52
N ILE A 216 6.91 -19.34 -32.55
CA ILE A 216 8.04 -18.70 -33.24
C ILE A 216 7.60 -17.37 -33.87
N ARG A 217 6.43 -17.36 -34.53
CA ARG A 217 5.85 -16.14 -35.11
C ARG A 217 5.63 -15.07 -34.04
N LEU A 218 5.05 -15.43 -32.89
CA LEU A 218 4.85 -14.52 -31.76
C LEU A 218 6.18 -14.06 -31.14
N GLN A 219 7.18 -14.92 -31.02
CA GLN A 219 8.51 -14.52 -30.54
C GLN A 219 9.16 -13.47 -31.46
N GLN A 220 8.99 -13.58 -32.78
CA GLN A 220 9.45 -12.56 -33.72
C GLN A 220 8.71 -11.23 -33.52
N GLN A 221 7.39 -11.27 -33.33
CA GLN A 221 6.61 -10.09 -33.00
C GLN A 221 7.01 -9.47 -31.67
N HIS A 222 7.34 -10.29 -30.67
CA HIS A 222 7.87 -9.82 -29.40
C HIS A 222 9.19 -9.08 -29.57
N LYS A 223 10.12 -9.60 -30.40
CA LYS A 223 11.38 -8.90 -30.73
C LYS A 223 11.12 -7.52 -31.36
N ILE A 224 10.14 -7.41 -32.24
CA ILE A 224 9.73 -6.12 -32.82
C ILE A 224 9.17 -5.19 -31.72
N ALA A 225 8.31 -5.68 -30.84
CA ALA A 225 7.76 -4.89 -29.73
C ALA A 225 8.83 -4.43 -28.71
N VAL A 226 9.93 -5.18 -28.57
CA VAL A 226 11.12 -4.77 -27.81
C VAL A 226 11.82 -3.58 -28.49
N ILE A 227 12.02 -3.65 -29.81
CA ILE A 227 12.64 -2.55 -30.59
C ILE A 227 11.77 -1.29 -30.55
N GLU A 228 10.45 -1.44 -30.62
CA GLU A 228 9.47 -0.36 -30.49
C GLU A 228 9.41 0.24 -29.07
N ASN A 229 10.07 -0.36 -28.09
CA ASN A 229 10.00 -0.01 -26.67
C ASN A 229 8.55 0.06 -26.16
N ASN A 230 7.71 -0.90 -26.58
CA ASN A 230 6.30 -0.98 -26.23
C ASN A 230 6.06 -2.13 -25.23
N PRO A 231 6.16 -1.89 -23.90
CA PRO A 231 6.06 -2.93 -22.89
C PRO A 231 4.65 -3.54 -22.79
N GLU A 232 3.58 -2.79 -23.08
CA GLU A 232 2.22 -3.33 -23.09
C GLU A 232 2.03 -4.36 -24.21
N LYS A 233 2.55 -4.06 -25.41
CA LYS A 233 2.55 -4.98 -26.56
C LYS A 233 3.43 -6.20 -26.30
N GLN A 234 4.61 -6.02 -25.69
CA GLN A 234 5.46 -7.14 -25.27
C GLN A 234 4.72 -8.08 -24.32
N LEU A 235 4.03 -7.53 -23.32
CA LEU A 235 3.29 -8.31 -22.32
C LEU A 235 2.13 -9.10 -22.94
N ALA A 236 1.37 -8.49 -23.84
CA ALA A 236 0.30 -9.16 -24.57
C ALA A 236 0.83 -10.38 -25.35
N ILE A 237 1.88 -10.17 -26.15
CA ILE A 237 2.49 -11.24 -26.96
C ILE A 237 3.06 -12.36 -26.08
N LEU A 238 3.74 -12.03 -24.98
CA LEU A 238 4.27 -13.04 -24.06
C LEU A 238 3.16 -13.88 -23.42
N ARG A 239 2.01 -13.27 -23.10
CA ARG A 239 0.84 -13.99 -22.58
C ARG A 239 0.26 -14.93 -23.63
N ASP A 240 0.19 -14.50 -24.89
CA ASP A 240 -0.24 -15.36 -25.99
C ASP A 240 0.71 -16.57 -26.16
N ILE A 241 2.03 -16.36 -26.05
CA ILE A 241 3.02 -17.46 -26.07
C ILE A 241 2.78 -18.45 -24.93
N VAL A 242 2.57 -17.97 -23.70
CA VAL A 242 2.34 -18.82 -22.52
C VAL A 242 0.98 -19.52 -22.58
N ALA A 243 -0.03 -18.91 -23.21
CA ALA A 243 -1.33 -19.54 -23.43
C ALA A 243 -1.24 -20.72 -24.41
N LEU A 244 -0.40 -20.61 -25.45
CA LEU A 244 -0.14 -21.70 -26.39
C LEU A 244 0.73 -22.81 -25.79
N ASP A 245 1.80 -22.44 -25.09
CA ASP A 245 2.72 -23.37 -24.45
C ASP A 245 3.07 -22.90 -23.03
N PRO A 246 2.34 -23.39 -22.00
CA PRO A 246 2.58 -23.03 -20.61
C PRO A 246 3.97 -23.42 -20.09
N GLN A 247 4.67 -24.36 -20.76
CA GLN A 247 5.99 -24.84 -20.35
C GLN A 247 7.14 -24.04 -21.00
N ARG A 248 7.01 -22.70 -21.00
CA ARG A 248 8.00 -21.74 -21.54
C ARG A 248 8.53 -20.83 -20.42
N PRO A 249 9.50 -21.29 -19.59
CA PRO A 249 9.94 -20.57 -18.39
C PRO A 249 10.49 -19.17 -18.68
N VAL A 250 11.14 -18.98 -19.84
CA VAL A 250 11.68 -17.68 -20.27
C VAL A 250 10.56 -16.65 -20.49
N ALA A 251 9.42 -17.07 -21.07
CA ALA A 251 8.29 -16.18 -21.33
C ALA A 251 7.61 -15.80 -20.01
N SER A 252 7.32 -16.77 -19.14
CA SER A 252 6.72 -16.53 -17.82
C SER A 252 7.59 -15.62 -16.93
N ALA A 253 8.90 -15.84 -16.90
CA ALA A 253 9.82 -14.97 -16.15
C ALA A 253 9.90 -13.56 -16.73
N SER A 254 9.75 -13.40 -18.05
CA SER A 254 9.74 -12.09 -18.70
C SER A 254 8.45 -11.32 -18.42
N ILE A 255 7.29 -12.00 -18.40
CA ILE A 255 6.01 -11.42 -17.94
C ILE A 255 6.17 -10.82 -16.54
N GLN A 256 6.66 -11.60 -15.58
CA GLN A 256 6.82 -11.14 -14.19
C GLN A 256 7.75 -9.92 -14.07
N ARG A 257 8.88 -9.93 -14.78
CA ARG A 257 9.82 -8.80 -14.79
C ARG A 257 9.18 -7.55 -15.38
N LEU A 258 8.48 -7.68 -16.50
CA LEU A 258 7.88 -6.57 -17.21
C LEU A 258 6.69 -5.98 -16.44
N GLU A 259 5.84 -6.81 -15.85
CA GLU A 259 4.75 -6.37 -14.96
C GLU A 259 5.29 -5.58 -13.78
N LYS A 260 6.38 -6.06 -13.14
CA LYS A 260 7.03 -5.33 -12.06
C LYS A 260 7.57 -3.97 -12.53
N GLN A 261 8.21 -3.91 -13.69
CA GLN A 261 8.73 -2.67 -14.25
C GLN A 261 7.60 -1.67 -14.59
N LEU A 262 6.51 -2.15 -15.18
CA LEU A 262 5.32 -1.34 -15.48
C LEU A 262 4.68 -0.79 -14.20
N ALA A 263 4.53 -1.64 -13.18
CA ALA A 263 4.02 -1.24 -11.88
C ALA A 263 4.92 -0.19 -11.22
N GLU A 264 6.24 -0.35 -11.27
CA GLU A 264 7.20 0.63 -10.76
C GLU A 264 7.05 1.98 -11.48
N GLY A 265 7.06 1.97 -12.81
CA GLY A 265 6.92 3.20 -13.60
C GLY A 265 5.56 3.89 -13.39
N ALA A 266 4.48 3.12 -13.26
CA ALA A 266 3.17 3.66 -12.94
C ALA A 266 3.13 4.28 -11.54
N TYR A 267 3.74 3.63 -10.56
CA TYR A 267 3.87 4.14 -9.21
C TYR A 267 4.67 5.47 -9.19
N SER A 268 5.85 5.53 -9.82
CA SER A 268 6.65 6.76 -9.90
C SER A 268 5.89 7.93 -10.55
N ARG A 269 5.14 7.68 -11.63
CA ARG A 269 4.30 8.73 -12.25
C ARG A 269 3.21 9.25 -11.31
N LEU A 270 2.60 8.37 -10.50
CA LEU A 270 1.58 8.77 -9.54
C LEU A 270 2.18 9.55 -8.36
N VAL A 271 3.37 9.17 -7.89
CA VAL A 271 4.13 9.93 -6.90
C VAL A 271 4.42 11.34 -7.43
N ASN A 272 4.97 11.45 -8.64
CA ASN A 272 5.26 12.77 -9.24
C ASN A 272 3.98 13.61 -9.38
N LYS A 273 2.87 13.01 -9.81
CA LYS A 273 1.58 13.71 -9.87
C LYS A 273 1.07 14.15 -8.49
N ALA A 274 1.35 13.38 -7.43
CA ALA A 274 1.02 13.78 -6.07
C ALA A 274 1.86 14.98 -5.62
N LEU A 275 3.17 14.95 -5.93
CA LEU A 275 4.09 16.07 -5.68
C LEU A 275 3.67 17.33 -6.44
N GLU A 276 3.35 17.23 -7.73
CA GLU A 276 2.81 18.34 -8.53
C GLU A 276 1.51 18.90 -7.92
N GLY A 277 0.60 18.02 -7.48
CA GLY A 277 -0.62 18.44 -6.80
C GLY A 277 -0.34 19.20 -5.50
N ILE A 278 0.69 18.82 -4.74
CA ILE A 278 1.12 19.55 -3.55
C ILE A 278 1.77 20.89 -3.93
N GLU A 279 2.68 20.89 -4.91
CA GLU A 279 3.40 22.08 -5.39
C GLU A 279 2.45 23.15 -5.92
N TYR A 280 1.44 22.75 -6.69
CA TYR A 280 0.44 23.65 -7.26
C TYR A 280 -0.75 23.93 -6.32
N SER A 281 -0.67 23.55 -5.04
CA SER A 281 -1.75 23.72 -4.05
C SER A 281 -3.11 23.13 -4.50
N ASP A 282 -3.09 21.98 -5.17
CA ASP A 282 -4.26 21.16 -5.54
C ASP A 282 -4.32 19.88 -4.67
N PRO A 283 -4.92 19.96 -3.46
CA PRO A 283 -5.03 18.81 -2.57
C PRO A 283 -5.93 17.69 -3.14
N SER A 284 -6.81 17.99 -4.11
CA SER A 284 -7.69 16.98 -4.71
C SER A 284 -6.92 16.09 -5.68
N SER A 285 -6.12 16.69 -6.57
CA SER A 285 -5.24 15.95 -7.47
C SER A 285 -4.22 15.12 -6.70
N ALA A 286 -3.60 15.70 -5.65
CA ALA A 286 -2.65 15.00 -4.80
C ALA A 286 -3.29 13.79 -4.09
N ALA A 287 -4.46 13.96 -3.46
CA ALA A 287 -5.18 12.87 -2.81
C ALA A 287 -5.52 11.73 -3.78
N ALA A 288 -6.01 12.07 -4.98
CA ALA A 288 -6.35 11.09 -6.00
C ALA A 288 -5.12 10.30 -6.51
N ALA A 289 -3.97 10.97 -6.64
CA ALA A 289 -2.72 10.35 -7.06
C ALA A 289 -2.17 9.40 -5.98
N ILE A 290 -2.13 9.84 -4.72
CA ILE A 290 -1.72 9.01 -3.57
C ILE A 290 -2.62 7.77 -3.43
N ALA A 291 -3.94 7.94 -3.54
CA ALA A 291 -4.91 6.84 -3.45
C ALA A 291 -4.76 5.80 -4.58
N LYS A 292 -4.27 6.20 -5.75
CA LYS A 292 -3.94 5.27 -6.83
C LYS A 292 -2.59 4.60 -6.60
N ALA A 293 -1.58 5.35 -6.12
CA ALA A 293 -0.26 4.83 -5.84
C ALA A 293 -0.28 3.78 -4.72
N SER A 294 -1.12 3.97 -3.70
CA SER A 294 -1.28 3.03 -2.58
C SER A 294 -1.82 1.66 -2.99
N LYS A 295 -2.57 1.58 -4.11
CA LYS A 295 -3.01 0.30 -4.68
C LYS A 295 -1.87 -0.49 -5.33
N ILE A 296 -0.82 0.19 -5.77
CA ILE A 296 0.36 -0.46 -6.40
C ILE A 296 1.37 -0.86 -5.33
N LYS A 297 1.70 0.06 -4.41
CA LYS A 297 2.62 -0.19 -3.29
C LYS A 297 1.99 0.27 -1.98
N PRO A 298 1.26 -0.62 -1.29
CA PRO A 298 0.78 -0.34 0.05
C PRO A 298 1.93 -0.08 1.02
N ASN A 299 1.72 0.79 2.01
CA ASN A 299 2.67 1.05 3.11
C ASN A 299 4.05 1.57 2.67
N SER A 300 4.13 2.26 1.55
CA SER A 300 5.36 2.94 1.12
C SER A 300 5.70 4.13 2.05
N PRO A 301 6.95 4.25 2.56
CA PRO A 301 7.38 5.41 3.34
C PRO A 301 7.21 6.74 2.60
N GLU A 302 7.40 6.73 1.29
CA GLU A 302 7.21 7.90 0.43
C GLU A 302 5.74 8.35 0.41
N LEU A 303 4.79 7.41 0.35
CA LEU A 303 3.37 7.74 0.46
C LEU A 303 3.00 8.24 1.85
N ALA A 304 3.66 7.77 2.90
CA ALA A 304 3.46 8.31 4.25
C ALA A 304 3.88 9.78 4.33
N MET A 305 5.04 10.13 3.75
CA MET A 305 5.51 11.52 3.65
C MET A 305 4.57 12.39 2.80
N LEU A 306 4.12 11.89 1.64
CA LEU A 306 3.17 12.61 0.79
C LEU A 306 1.83 12.85 1.49
N ASN A 307 1.33 11.88 2.25
CA ASN A 307 0.12 12.06 3.05
C ASN A 307 0.29 13.13 4.13
N GLN A 308 1.47 13.19 4.79
CA GLN A 308 1.75 14.24 5.76
C GLN A 308 1.74 15.63 5.10
N GLN A 309 2.37 15.77 3.93
CA GLN A 309 2.37 17.03 3.17
C GLN A 309 0.96 17.40 2.69
N LEU A 310 0.19 16.42 2.21
CA LEU A 310 -1.21 16.63 1.82
C LEU A 310 -2.07 17.10 3.00
N ASN A 311 -1.89 16.50 4.19
CA ASN A 311 -2.63 16.89 5.38
C ASN A 311 -2.30 18.33 5.80
N ALA A 312 -1.02 18.73 5.72
CA ALA A 312 -0.60 20.11 5.97
C ALA A 312 -1.25 21.09 4.96
N LEU A 313 -1.21 20.77 3.67
CA LEU A 313 -1.86 21.59 2.63
C LEU A 313 -3.38 21.69 2.82
N GLN A 314 -4.04 20.60 3.20
CA GLN A 314 -5.48 20.60 3.48
C GLN A 314 -5.84 21.45 4.70
N SER A 315 -4.99 21.41 5.73
CA SER A 315 -5.11 22.23 6.94
C SER A 315 -4.96 23.71 6.60
N GLU A 316 -3.93 24.08 5.82
CA GLU A 316 -3.73 25.44 5.32
C GLU A 316 -4.96 25.95 4.54
N HIS A 317 -5.47 25.15 3.60
CA HIS A 317 -6.67 25.50 2.84
C HIS A 317 -7.92 25.67 3.75
N ALA A 318 -8.05 24.84 4.79
CA ALA A 318 -9.15 24.95 5.74
C ALA A 318 -9.06 26.22 6.59
N LEU A 319 -7.85 26.59 7.02
CA LEU A 319 -7.58 27.83 7.72
C LEU A 319 -7.91 29.05 6.85
N ALA A 320 -7.43 29.06 5.60
CA ALA A 320 -7.72 30.12 4.63
C ALA A 320 -9.22 30.31 4.40
N ARG A 321 -9.97 29.21 4.19
CA ARG A 321 -11.45 29.26 4.08
C ARG A 321 -12.10 29.82 5.34
N SER A 322 -11.62 29.43 6.52
CA SER A 322 -12.15 29.92 7.79
C SER A 322 -11.93 31.43 7.94
N HIS A 323 -10.78 31.97 7.50
CA HIS A 323 -10.52 33.40 7.48
C HIS A 323 -11.40 34.16 6.49
N VAL A 324 -11.61 33.63 5.28
CA VAL A 324 -12.53 34.22 4.31
C VAL A 324 -13.95 34.28 4.88
N GLN A 325 -14.40 33.22 5.53
CA GLN A 325 -15.71 33.17 6.18
C GLN A 325 -15.80 34.15 7.36
N ALA A 326 -14.78 34.23 8.21
CA ALA A 326 -14.75 35.19 9.32
C ALA A 326 -14.79 36.63 8.83
N LYS A 327 -14.08 36.96 7.74
CA LYS A 327 -14.13 38.30 7.13
C LYS A 327 -15.54 38.64 6.62
N LYS A 328 -16.24 37.67 6.02
CA LYS A 328 -17.63 37.83 5.58
C LYS A 328 -18.58 38.06 6.76
N LEU A 329 -18.45 37.26 7.82
CA LEU A 329 -19.28 37.36 9.03
C LEU A 329 -19.02 38.69 9.77
N LYS A 330 -17.77 39.13 9.84
CA LYS A 330 -17.41 40.46 10.37
C LYS A 330 -18.09 41.58 9.58
N ALA A 331 -18.08 41.52 8.25
CA ALA A 331 -18.76 42.50 7.40
C ALA A 331 -20.30 42.47 7.56
N GLN A 332 -20.85 41.37 8.05
CA GLN A 332 -22.27 41.22 8.41
C GLN A 332 -22.54 41.56 9.88
N ASP A 333 -21.53 41.99 10.63
CA ASP A 333 -21.58 42.27 12.06
C ASP A 333 -22.02 41.07 12.92
N ASP A 334 -21.85 39.85 12.42
CA ASP A 334 -22.11 38.59 13.12
C ASP A 334 -20.87 38.10 13.88
N TRP A 335 -20.64 38.70 15.05
CA TRP A 335 -19.48 38.40 15.90
C TRP A 335 -19.51 37.01 16.53
N GLN A 336 -20.69 36.47 16.81
CA GLN A 336 -20.82 35.10 17.30
C GLN A 336 -20.45 34.08 16.22
N GLY A 337 -20.83 34.35 14.96
CA GLY A 337 -20.39 33.61 13.79
C GLY A 337 -18.87 33.69 13.60
N VAL A 338 -18.28 34.89 13.69
CA VAL A 338 -16.81 35.08 13.61
C VAL A 338 -16.10 34.20 14.64
N ARG A 339 -16.52 34.27 15.89
CA ARG A 339 -15.98 33.46 16.99
C ARG A 339 -16.04 31.96 16.67
N THR A 340 -17.21 31.47 16.27
CA THR A 340 -17.41 30.04 15.96
C THR A 340 -16.57 29.58 14.76
N SER A 341 -16.38 30.44 13.76
CA SER A 341 -15.51 30.15 12.60
C SER A 341 -14.04 30.06 13.01
N MET A 342 -13.58 30.98 13.86
CA MET A 342 -12.18 31.04 14.27
C MET A 342 -11.80 30.03 15.35
N GLN A 343 -12.74 29.61 16.21
CA GLN A 343 -12.48 28.52 17.16
C GLN A 343 -12.17 27.20 16.45
N ARG A 344 -12.85 26.94 15.31
CA ARG A 344 -12.55 25.76 14.49
C ARG A 344 -11.18 25.86 13.83
N ALA A 345 -10.80 27.05 13.38
CA ALA A 345 -9.47 27.31 12.83
C ALA A 345 -8.37 27.19 13.88
N ASP A 346 -8.63 27.65 15.11
CA ASP A 346 -7.66 27.64 16.20
C ASP A 346 -7.32 26.23 16.71
N ALA A 347 -8.26 25.30 16.57
CA ALA A 347 -8.03 23.90 16.87
C ALA A 347 -7.08 23.19 15.87
N GLN A 348 -6.72 23.85 14.75
CA GLN A 348 -5.82 23.28 13.75
C GLN A 348 -4.36 23.54 14.12
N PRO A 349 -3.43 22.63 13.77
CA PRO A 349 -2.00 22.79 14.07
C PRO A 349 -1.39 24.09 13.51
N ASP A 350 -1.96 24.61 12.43
CA ASP A 350 -1.46 25.79 11.71
C ASP A 350 -2.11 27.10 12.20
N SER A 351 -2.78 27.09 13.36
CA SER A 351 -3.34 28.30 13.96
C SER A 351 -2.30 29.40 14.08
N ASN A 352 -2.71 30.63 13.77
CA ASN A 352 -1.82 31.77 13.65
C ASN A 352 -2.31 32.97 14.48
N LYS A 353 -1.45 33.98 14.62
CA LYS A 353 -1.77 35.21 15.36
C LYS A 353 -3.01 35.93 14.83
N THR A 354 -3.25 35.87 13.51
CA THR A 354 -4.44 36.46 12.90
C THR A 354 -5.71 35.78 13.41
N THR A 355 -5.73 34.45 13.54
CA THR A 355 -6.87 33.69 14.09
C THR A 355 -7.18 34.13 15.51
N GLN A 356 -6.15 34.27 16.34
CA GLN A 356 -6.28 34.79 17.71
C GLN A 356 -6.82 36.22 17.74
N GLN A 357 -6.35 37.11 16.86
CA GLN A 357 -6.88 38.48 16.77
C GLN A 357 -8.38 38.54 16.43
N TYR A 358 -8.85 37.68 15.53
CA TYR A 358 -10.29 37.61 15.24
C TYR A 358 -11.09 37.07 16.43
N LEU A 359 -10.55 36.09 17.18
CA LEU A 359 -11.17 35.56 18.39
C LEU A 359 -11.28 36.65 19.47
N ASP A 360 -10.17 37.34 19.77
CA ASP A 360 -10.11 38.41 20.75
C ASP A 360 -11.11 39.53 20.41
N ALA A 361 -11.16 39.94 19.14
CA ALA A 361 -12.10 40.96 18.69
C ALA A 361 -13.55 40.49 18.86
N ALA A 362 -13.87 39.25 18.46
CA ALA A 362 -15.21 38.70 18.58
C ALA A 362 -15.66 38.54 20.03
N ASP A 363 -14.80 38.03 20.91
CA ASP A 363 -15.07 37.90 22.34
C ASP A 363 -15.25 39.26 23.00
N LYS A 364 -14.38 40.22 22.67
CA LYS A 364 -14.45 41.57 23.23
C LYS A 364 -15.72 42.30 22.80
N ILE A 365 -16.02 42.30 21.51
CA ILE A 365 -17.20 42.99 20.98
C ILE A 365 -18.49 42.36 21.50
N THR A 366 -18.58 41.03 21.51
CA THR A 366 -19.76 40.34 22.06
C THR A 366 -19.96 40.64 23.55
N ALA A 367 -18.87 40.68 24.34
CA ALA A 367 -18.95 41.06 25.76
C ALA A 367 -19.39 42.51 25.96
N LEU A 368 -18.88 43.45 25.15
CA LEU A 368 -19.27 44.86 25.18
C LEU A 368 -20.74 45.04 24.79
N GLN A 369 -21.19 44.37 23.72
CA GLN A 369 -22.58 44.39 23.27
C GLN A 369 -23.52 43.88 24.37
N LYS A 370 -23.21 42.73 25.00
CA LYS A 370 -23.99 42.16 26.09
C LYS A 370 -24.08 43.11 27.30
N ARG A 371 -22.98 43.78 27.65
CA ARG A 371 -22.96 44.78 28.72
C ARG A 371 -23.76 46.03 28.34
N ALA A 372 -23.68 46.48 27.09
CA ALA A 372 -24.47 47.61 26.60
C ALA A 372 -25.97 47.28 26.66
N ASP A 373 -26.36 46.09 26.22
CA ASP A 373 -27.75 45.61 26.29
C ASP A 373 -28.29 45.57 27.71
N ALA A 374 -27.46 45.16 28.69
CA ALA A 374 -27.86 45.16 30.09
C ALA A 374 -28.20 46.57 30.60
N TYR A 375 -27.45 47.60 30.17
CA TYR A 375 -27.76 49.00 30.50
C TYR A 375 -28.96 49.54 29.73
N LEU A 376 -29.08 49.24 28.43
CA LEU A 376 -30.21 49.68 27.61
C LEU A 376 -31.54 49.11 28.11
N THR A 377 -31.55 47.82 28.48
CA THR A 377 -32.72 47.13 29.02
C THR A 377 -33.10 47.67 30.40
N ASN A 378 -32.11 48.01 31.24
CA ASN A 378 -32.33 48.50 32.61
C ASN A 378 -32.00 50.00 32.76
N HIS A 379 -32.36 50.82 31.77
CA HIS A 379 -31.94 52.21 31.68
C HIS A 379 -32.36 53.07 32.89
N GLU A 380 -33.47 52.75 33.55
CA GLU A 380 -33.91 53.42 34.78
C GLU A 380 -32.85 53.39 35.91
N ARG A 381 -32.01 52.35 35.94
CA ARG A 381 -30.94 52.22 36.94
C ARG A 381 -29.81 53.23 36.74
N LEU A 382 -29.74 53.90 35.59
CA LEU A 382 -28.80 55.01 35.34
C LEU A 382 -29.08 56.24 36.20
N LYS A 383 -30.16 56.25 37.00
CA LYS A 383 -30.37 57.24 38.07
C LYS A 383 -29.38 57.09 39.24
N ASP A 384 -28.78 55.91 39.42
CA ASP A 384 -27.73 55.68 40.41
C ASP A 384 -26.35 56.12 39.88
N ALA A 385 -25.61 56.88 40.69
CA ALA A 385 -24.32 57.45 40.30
C ALA A 385 -23.23 56.40 40.01
N ASN A 386 -23.19 55.30 40.75
CA ASN A 386 -22.23 54.21 40.54
C ASN A 386 -22.55 53.46 39.24
N ILE A 387 -23.84 53.23 38.96
CA ILE A 387 -24.29 52.61 37.71
C ILE A 387 -23.96 53.50 36.51
N ARG A 388 -24.14 54.84 36.62
CA ARG A 388 -23.68 55.78 35.57
C ARG A 388 -22.18 55.71 35.35
N HIS A 389 -21.39 55.64 36.42
CA HIS A 389 -19.95 55.55 36.30
C HIS A 389 -19.53 54.29 35.52
N GLY A 390 -20.13 53.14 35.84
CA GLY A 390 -19.93 51.87 35.12
C GLY A 390 -20.34 51.95 33.64
N ALA A 391 -21.47 52.59 33.33
CA ALA A 391 -21.93 52.80 31.96
C ALA A 391 -21.01 53.74 31.17
N LYS A 392 -20.54 54.85 31.77
CA LYS A 392 -19.52 55.74 31.16
C LYS A 392 -18.21 55.00 30.91
N SER A 393 -17.81 54.09 31.81
CA SER A 393 -16.63 53.24 31.62
C SER A 393 -16.80 52.32 30.42
N LEU A 394 -17.97 51.68 30.28
CA LEU A 394 -18.28 50.83 29.13
C LEU A 394 -18.21 51.61 27.80
N VAL A 395 -18.75 52.83 27.76
CA VAL A 395 -18.67 53.69 26.56
C VAL A 395 -17.22 53.94 26.17
N ARG A 396 -16.35 54.32 27.13
CA ARG A 396 -14.91 54.51 26.88
C ARG A 396 -14.22 53.24 26.41
N GLU A 397 -14.50 52.11 27.06
CA GLU A 397 -13.95 50.80 26.71
C GLU A 397 -14.36 50.35 25.30
N SER A 398 -15.53 50.80 24.82
CA SER A 398 -16.05 50.42 23.51
C SER A 398 -15.46 51.22 22.35
N VAL A 399 -14.92 52.42 22.61
CA VAL A 399 -14.40 53.35 21.57
C VAL A 399 -13.49 52.67 20.54
N PRO A 400 -12.48 51.85 20.92
CA PRO A 400 -11.59 51.22 19.94
C PRO A 400 -12.30 50.26 18.98
N HIS A 401 -13.48 49.76 19.35
CA HIS A 401 -14.20 48.71 18.62
C HIS A 401 -15.43 49.22 17.86
N LEU A 402 -15.78 50.51 17.99
CA LEU A 402 -16.98 51.07 17.35
C LEU A 402 -16.89 51.06 15.81
N ALA A 403 -15.69 51.23 15.26
CA ALA A 403 -15.45 51.17 13.82
C ALA A 403 -15.51 49.74 13.28
N GLU A 404 -15.38 48.74 14.15
CA GLU A 404 -15.42 47.34 13.74
C GLU A 404 -16.84 46.79 13.75
N SER A 405 -17.70 47.25 14.68
CA SER A 405 -19.05 46.73 14.86
C SER A 405 -20.13 47.82 14.84
N ASP A 406 -20.99 47.76 13.82
CA ASP A 406 -22.11 48.68 13.65
C ASP A 406 -23.17 48.52 14.75
N SER A 407 -23.48 47.30 15.17
CA SER A 407 -24.45 47.06 16.25
C SER A 407 -23.91 47.50 17.60
N LEU A 408 -22.61 47.32 17.89
CA LEU A 408 -22.00 47.87 19.09
C LEU A 408 -22.04 49.41 19.04
N SER A 409 -21.68 50.00 17.90
CA SER A 409 -21.74 51.45 17.68
C SER A 409 -23.14 52.01 17.95
N LYS A 410 -24.19 51.38 17.40
CA LYS A 410 -25.59 51.76 17.65
C LYS A 410 -25.97 51.66 19.13
N LYS A 411 -25.62 50.55 19.81
CA LYS A 411 -25.92 50.36 21.23
C LYS A 411 -25.20 51.39 22.11
N VAL A 412 -23.93 51.64 21.84
CA VAL A 412 -23.12 52.63 22.58
C VAL A 412 -23.65 54.04 22.34
N PHE A 413 -24.03 54.38 21.11
CA PHE A 413 -24.65 55.67 20.80
C PHE A 413 -25.98 55.87 21.54
N GLN A 414 -26.84 54.84 21.58
CA GLN A 414 -28.09 54.88 22.36
C GLN A 414 -27.81 55.05 23.86
N LEU A 415 -26.84 54.31 24.40
CA LEU A 415 -26.45 54.41 25.81
C LEU A 415 -25.90 55.79 26.16
N SER A 416 -25.08 56.38 25.29
CA SER A 416 -24.56 57.75 25.47
C SER A 416 -25.69 58.77 25.55
N LYS A 417 -26.71 58.68 24.68
CA LYS A 417 -27.89 59.57 24.77
C LYS A 417 -28.63 59.43 26.10
N LEU A 418 -28.77 58.21 26.63
CA LEU A 418 -29.40 57.98 27.93
C LEU A 418 -28.55 58.55 29.07
N LEU A 419 -27.22 58.45 28.98
CA LEU A 419 -26.30 59.04 29.93
C LEU A 419 -26.35 60.58 29.90
N ASP A 420 -26.48 61.19 28.73
CA ASP A 420 -26.61 62.65 28.59
C ASP A 420 -27.92 63.15 29.22
N ARG A 421 -29.03 62.45 28.97
CA ARG A 421 -30.31 62.73 29.65
C ARG A 421 -30.20 62.60 31.16
N ALA A 422 -29.58 61.51 31.64
CA ALA A 422 -29.37 61.28 33.07
C ALA A 422 -28.38 62.26 33.72
N ALA A 423 -27.57 62.97 32.94
CA ALA A 423 -26.63 63.99 33.41
C ALA A 423 -27.20 65.42 33.35
N THR A 424 -28.37 65.62 32.74
CA THR A 424 -28.98 66.95 32.58
C THR A 424 -29.46 67.48 33.93
N LEU A 425 -28.86 68.56 34.44
CA LEU A 425 -29.26 69.14 35.74
C LEU A 425 -30.63 69.82 35.63
N ILE A 426 -31.51 69.49 36.57
CA ILE A 426 -32.86 70.04 36.70
C ILE A 426 -32.88 71.00 37.87
N THR A 427 -33.55 72.13 37.66
CA THR A 427 -33.72 73.11 38.74
C THR A 427 -34.86 72.64 39.66
N VAL A 428 -34.54 72.49 40.94
CA VAL A 428 -35.51 72.19 41.99
C VAL A 428 -35.57 73.39 42.92
N ARG A 429 -36.75 74.00 43.02
CA ARG A 429 -37.03 75.07 43.96
C ARG A 429 -37.43 74.49 45.31
N VAL A 430 -36.60 74.69 46.32
CA VAL A 430 -36.88 74.30 47.70
C VAL A 430 -37.55 75.46 48.43
N ILE A 431 -38.74 75.23 48.97
CA ILE A 431 -39.55 76.22 49.70
C ILE A 431 -39.64 75.81 51.17
N SER A 432 -39.37 76.75 52.08
CA SER A 432 -39.42 76.52 53.53
C SER A 432 -39.74 77.80 54.32
N ASP A 433 -39.61 77.74 55.65
CA ASP A 433 -40.00 78.79 56.60
C ASP A 433 -38.86 79.72 57.05
N GLY A 434 -37.69 79.60 56.41
CA GLY A 434 -36.48 80.36 56.78
C GLY A 434 -35.87 79.97 58.14
N LYS A 435 -36.34 78.89 58.78
CA LYS A 435 -35.86 78.41 60.09
C LYS A 435 -35.56 76.91 60.12
N THR A 436 -36.04 76.17 59.13
CA THR A 436 -35.73 74.76 58.94
C THR A 436 -34.42 74.66 58.14
N ASP A 437 -33.40 74.06 58.72
CA ASP A 437 -32.14 73.76 58.03
C ASP A 437 -32.32 72.51 57.17
N ILE A 438 -32.22 72.67 55.85
CA ILE A 438 -32.49 71.61 54.88
C ILE A 438 -31.19 71.10 54.26
N ALA A 439 -31.07 69.78 54.14
CA ALA A 439 -30.02 69.12 53.37
C ALA A 439 -30.61 68.10 52.39
N VAL A 440 -29.99 67.94 51.23
CA VAL A 440 -30.25 66.83 50.33
C VAL A 440 -29.24 65.73 50.67
N LEU A 441 -29.73 64.62 51.22
CA LEU A 441 -28.87 63.52 51.67
C LEU A 441 -28.02 63.00 50.51
N GLY A 442 -26.70 62.98 50.70
CA GLY A 442 -25.73 62.51 49.70
C GLY A 442 -25.30 63.55 48.65
N GLU A 443 -25.96 64.71 48.57
CA GLU A 443 -25.64 65.75 47.57
C GLU A 443 -25.12 67.06 48.19
N GLY A 444 -25.67 67.50 49.32
CA GLY A 444 -25.19 68.71 49.99
C GLY A 444 -26.24 69.46 50.82
N ILE A 445 -25.84 70.61 51.37
CA ILE A 445 -26.67 71.42 52.28
C ILE A 445 -27.39 72.52 51.47
N VAL A 446 -28.70 72.62 51.67
CA VAL A 446 -29.54 73.71 51.12
C VAL A 446 -29.53 74.91 52.07
N GLY A 447 -29.60 74.67 53.38
CA GLY A 447 -29.56 75.67 54.44
C GLY A 447 -30.95 76.14 54.89
N GLU A 448 -30.99 77.15 55.76
CA GLU A 448 -32.20 77.85 56.18
C GLU A 448 -32.64 78.85 55.09
N VAL A 449 -33.76 78.56 54.42
CA VAL A 449 -34.20 79.33 53.25
C VAL A 449 -35.71 79.55 53.28
N PHE A 450 -36.19 80.66 52.72
CA PHE A 450 -37.60 80.79 52.33
C PHE A 450 -37.85 80.15 50.97
N GLN A 451 -36.93 80.41 50.03
CA GLN A 451 -36.89 79.83 48.70
C GLN A 451 -35.44 79.73 48.23
N LYS A 452 -35.05 78.59 47.68
CA LYS A 452 -33.74 78.41 47.03
C LYS A 452 -33.82 77.42 45.88
N ASP A 453 -33.31 77.84 44.72
CA ASP A 453 -33.20 76.97 43.56
C ASP A 453 -31.88 76.18 43.66
N ILE A 454 -31.99 74.86 43.69
CA ILE A 454 -30.87 73.90 43.64
C ILE A 454 -30.89 73.15 42.33
N LYS A 455 -29.75 72.57 41.93
CA LYS A 455 -29.65 71.79 40.70
C LYS A 455 -29.40 70.33 41.04
N LEU A 456 -30.30 69.45 40.63
CA LEU A 456 -30.20 68.01 40.85
C LEU A 456 -30.32 67.28 39.51
N SER A 457 -29.55 66.21 39.33
CA SER A 457 -29.73 65.32 38.16
C SER A 457 -31.03 64.51 38.31
N PRO A 458 -31.56 63.90 37.24
CA PRO A 458 -32.68 62.97 37.34
C PRO A 458 -32.34 61.83 38.31
N GLY A 459 -33.20 61.62 39.31
CA GLY A 459 -32.89 60.71 40.40
C GLY A 459 -33.86 60.79 41.57
N ARG A 460 -33.70 59.86 42.51
CA ARG A 460 -34.46 59.84 43.76
C ARG A 460 -33.60 60.42 44.87
N TYR A 461 -34.09 61.49 45.49
CA TYR A 461 -33.43 62.22 46.55
C TYR A 461 -34.24 62.19 47.83
N ILE A 462 -33.54 62.33 48.96
CA ILE A 462 -34.18 62.51 50.26
C ILE A 462 -33.77 63.87 50.76
N LEU A 463 -34.75 64.76 50.94
CA LEU A 463 -34.53 66.04 51.61
C LEU A 463 -34.81 65.82 53.09
N GLU A 464 -33.83 66.16 53.91
CA GLU A 464 -33.91 66.10 55.37
C GLU A 464 -33.94 67.52 55.93
N GLY A 465 -34.99 67.81 56.70
CA GLY A 465 -35.15 69.06 57.43
C GLY A 465 -34.88 68.85 58.91
N LYS A 466 -34.08 69.75 59.48
CA LYS A 466 -33.77 69.79 60.92
C LYS A 466 -34.07 71.17 61.47
N ARG A 467 -34.69 71.23 62.63
CA ARG A 467 -34.96 72.49 63.33
C ARG A 467 -34.93 72.27 64.82
N ARG A 468 -34.16 73.09 65.54
CA ARG A 468 -33.98 72.94 66.99
C ARG A 468 -35.33 73.05 67.72
N GLY A 469 -35.66 72.02 68.49
CA GLY A 469 -36.94 71.92 69.23
C GLY A 469 -38.10 71.35 68.41
N TYR A 470 -37.87 70.89 67.18
CA TYR A 470 -38.87 70.29 66.30
C TYR A 470 -38.41 68.92 65.79
N ARG A 471 -39.36 68.04 65.45
CA ARG A 471 -39.07 66.71 64.90
C ARG A 471 -38.49 66.85 63.49
N ASN A 472 -37.44 66.09 63.19
CA ASN A 472 -36.87 66.04 61.85
C ASN A 472 -37.90 65.46 60.86
N LYS A 473 -37.92 66.00 59.64
CA LYS A 473 -38.83 65.58 58.57
C LYS A 473 -38.02 65.20 57.34
N GLN A 474 -38.38 64.09 56.73
CA GLN A 474 -37.76 63.63 55.48
C GLN A 474 -38.84 63.50 54.41
N ILE A 475 -38.56 64.00 53.21
CA ILE A 475 -39.41 63.79 52.03
C ILE A 475 -38.59 63.17 50.91
N ILE A 476 -39.23 62.31 50.13
CA ILE A 476 -38.65 61.72 48.93
C ILE A 476 -39.01 62.61 47.76
N LEU A 477 -38.00 63.10 47.05
CA LEU A 477 -38.15 63.86 45.82
C LEU A 477 -37.68 63.00 44.64
N ASN A 478 -38.57 62.75 43.68
CA ASN A 478 -38.23 62.09 42.42
C ASN A 478 -38.06 63.17 41.35
N VAL A 479 -36.81 63.42 40.95
CA VAL A 479 -36.43 64.37 39.92
C VAL A 479 -36.48 63.68 38.56
N ASP A 480 -37.37 64.11 37.68
CA ASP A 480 -37.60 63.60 36.32
C ASP A 480 -37.13 64.59 35.24
N SER A 481 -36.40 64.10 34.23
CA SER A 481 -35.88 64.86 33.08
C SER A 481 -36.92 65.60 32.24
N GLU A 482 -38.20 65.25 32.32
CA GLU A 482 -39.27 65.86 31.50
C GLU A 482 -39.82 67.17 32.11
N GLN A 483 -39.45 67.52 33.35
CA GLN A 483 -39.89 68.77 33.99
C GLN A 483 -38.70 69.71 34.24
N PRO A 484 -38.61 70.86 33.55
CA PRO A 484 -37.44 71.73 33.64
C PRO A 484 -37.33 72.48 34.99
N LEU A 485 -38.44 72.60 35.73
CA LEU A 485 -38.52 73.16 37.07
C LEU A 485 -39.44 72.29 37.93
N MET A 486 -38.96 71.88 39.10
CA MET A 486 -39.76 71.19 40.12
C MET A 486 -39.75 71.97 41.43
N GLU A 487 -40.80 71.83 42.22
CA GLU A 487 -40.90 72.47 43.53
C GLU A 487 -40.98 71.41 44.63
N ALA A 488 -40.25 71.63 45.73
CA ALA A 488 -40.25 70.77 46.91
C ALA A 488 -40.42 71.63 48.17
N THR A 489 -41.48 71.36 48.93
CA THR A 489 -41.75 72.09 50.18
C THR A 489 -41.41 71.23 51.38
N LEU A 490 -40.58 71.75 52.30
CA LEU A 490 -40.19 71.04 53.52
C LEU A 490 -40.12 72.01 54.70
N VAL A 491 -40.96 71.79 55.71
CA VAL A 491 -40.99 72.59 56.95
C VAL A 491 -41.07 71.64 58.14
N CYS A 492 -40.24 71.85 59.16
CA CYS A 492 -40.33 71.17 60.45
C CYS A 492 -41.36 71.90 61.33
N ASP A 493 -42.59 71.37 61.35
CA ASP A 493 -43.79 71.96 61.95
C ASP A 493 -44.22 71.28 63.27
N GLU A 494 -43.70 70.08 63.58
CA GLU A 494 -44.01 69.35 64.81
C GLU A 494 -42.98 69.64 65.92
N ARG A 495 -43.40 70.26 67.03
CA ARG A 495 -42.52 70.56 68.17
C ARG A 495 -42.26 69.31 69.02
N ILE A 496 -41.01 69.09 69.40
CA ILE A 496 -40.64 68.03 70.36
C ILE A 496 -41.09 68.52 71.74
N ARG A 497 -42.00 67.78 72.37
CA ARG A 497 -42.49 68.06 73.72
C ARG A 497 -41.51 67.62 74.79
#